data_AF-A0ABD2LUG5-F1
#
_entry.id   AF-A0ABD2LUG5-F1
#
_cell.length_a   1.000
_cell.length_b   1.000
_cell.length_c   1.000
_cell.angle_alpha   90.00
_cell.angle_beta   90.00
_cell.angle_gamma   90.00
#
_symmetry.space_group_name_H-M   'P 1'
#
loop_
_entity.id
_entity.type
_entity.pdbx_description
1 polymer ?
#
loop_
_entity_poly.entity_id
_entity_poly.type
_entity_poly.pdbx_seq_one_letter_code
_entity_poly.pdbx_strand_id
1 'polypeptide(L)'
;MMLLNATESPQNQQLTYIELFHQNGGQHTLAMWLIMGEKCALSLVGILFNAILVATTVKLEKLHNSCNVLFALDSMFLALFQLNPLITLLIAVLGINFVPNSTCFYFQAVPIFSLLMSSCLMFQIGLERLANVLLPIWSD
;
A
#
# COMPACT_ATOMS: atom_id res chain seq x y z
N MET A 1 -15.30 42.59 29.57
CA MET A 1 -16.62 42.52 28.91
C MET A 1 -16.34 42.30 27.43
N MET A 2 -16.35 41.08 26.85
CA MET A 2 -17.42 40.06 26.85
C MET A 2 -18.77 40.77 26.66
N LEU A 3 -19.48 40.68 25.53
CA LEU A 3 -20.00 39.48 24.84
C LEU A 3 -20.32 39.82 23.36
N LEU A 4 -19.81 39.06 22.38
CA LEU A 4 -20.47 37.92 21.69
C LEU A 4 -21.53 38.36 20.63
N ASN A 5 -21.22 38.18 19.35
CA ASN A 5 -22.26 37.79 18.39
C ASN A 5 -21.74 36.65 17.50
N ALA A 6 -21.74 35.46 18.10
CA ALA A 6 -21.58 34.19 17.43
C ALA A 6 -22.91 33.82 16.76
N THR A 7 -23.05 34.17 15.49
CA THR A 7 -24.02 33.54 14.58
C THR A 7 -23.36 33.33 13.21
N GLU A 8 -22.19 32.70 13.17
CA GLU A 8 -21.70 32.09 11.93
C GLU A 8 -22.34 30.71 11.81
N SER A 9 -23.42 30.64 11.03
CA SER A 9 -24.08 29.41 10.63
C SER A 9 -23.08 28.45 9.97
N PRO A 10 -23.07 27.15 10.32
CA PRO A 10 -22.13 26.16 9.77
C PRO A 10 -22.21 25.99 8.24
N GLN A 11 -23.26 26.52 7.59
CA GLN A 11 -23.39 26.50 6.12
C GLN A 11 -22.46 27.48 5.40
N ASN A 12 -22.17 28.65 5.96
CA ASN A 12 -21.43 29.71 5.25
C ASN A 12 -19.93 29.40 5.16
N GLN A 13 -19.40 28.75 6.20
CA GLN A 13 -18.01 28.28 6.20
C GLN A 13 -17.81 27.12 5.22
N GLN A 14 -18.72 26.13 5.17
CA GLN A 14 -18.65 25.04 4.18
C GLN A 14 -18.70 25.55 2.74
N LEU A 15 -19.57 26.53 2.43
CA LEU A 15 -19.67 27.11 1.09
C LEU A 15 -18.36 27.78 0.66
N THR A 16 -17.69 28.45 1.59
CA THR A 16 -16.38 29.09 1.36
C THR A 16 -15.26 28.08 1.08
N TYR A 17 -15.24 26.94 1.79
CA TYR A 17 -14.27 25.88 1.50
C TYR A 17 -14.54 25.21 0.14
N ILE A 18 -15.81 24.96 -0.21
CA ILE A 18 -16.20 24.33 -1.48
C ILE A 18 -15.80 25.20 -2.68
N GLU A 19 -15.99 26.52 -2.60
CA GLU A 19 -15.56 27.47 -3.63
C GLU A 19 -14.04 27.52 -3.79
N LEU A 20 -13.28 27.49 -2.67
CA LEU A 20 -11.81 27.38 -2.67
C LEU A 20 -11.33 26.04 -3.27
N PHE A 21 -12.01 24.93 -2.96
CA PHE A 21 -11.75 23.63 -3.56
C PHE A 21 -12.13 23.58 -5.03
N HIS A 22 -13.10 24.36 -5.50
CA HIS A 22 -13.48 24.41 -6.92
C HIS A 22 -12.47 25.25 -7.72
N GLN A 23 -12.00 26.37 -7.16
CA GLN A 23 -11.04 27.27 -7.81
C GLN A 23 -9.60 26.71 -7.86
N ASN A 24 -9.14 26.04 -6.79
CA ASN A 24 -7.85 25.33 -6.77
C ASN A 24 -7.96 23.84 -7.14
N GLY A 25 -9.17 23.30 -7.26
CA GLY A 25 -9.41 21.89 -7.47
C GLY A 25 -8.86 21.37 -8.79
N GLY A 26 -8.87 22.16 -9.85
CA GLY A 26 -8.41 21.70 -11.17
C GLY A 26 -6.95 21.22 -11.19
N GLN A 27 -6.03 21.96 -10.56
CA GLN A 27 -4.62 21.58 -10.47
C GLN A 27 -4.36 20.46 -9.46
N HIS A 28 -5.01 20.48 -8.30
CA HIS A 28 -4.86 19.43 -7.28
C HIS A 28 -5.50 18.11 -7.71
N THR A 29 -6.61 18.14 -8.44
CA THR A 29 -7.26 16.95 -9.00
C THR A 29 -6.36 16.29 -10.04
N LEU A 30 -5.76 17.05 -10.97
CA LEU A 30 -4.80 16.51 -11.94
C LEU A 30 -3.57 15.86 -11.26
N ALA A 31 -3.01 16.52 -10.23
CA ALA A 31 -1.90 15.95 -9.47
C ALA A 31 -2.29 14.65 -8.74
N MET A 32 -3.50 14.59 -8.16
CA MET A 32 -4.02 13.37 -7.53
C MET A 32 -4.22 12.24 -8.55
N TRP A 33 -4.76 12.53 -9.73
CA TRP A 33 -4.90 11.55 -10.81
C TRP A 33 -3.55 11.04 -11.32
N LEU A 34 -2.54 11.91 -11.45
CA LEU A 34 -1.19 11.52 -11.84
C LEU A 34 -0.54 10.59 -10.80
N ILE A 35 -0.61 10.94 -9.52
CA ILE A 35 -0.05 10.11 -8.43
C ILE A 35 -0.77 8.75 -8.35
N MET A 36 -2.10 8.74 -8.52
CA MET A 36 -2.89 7.50 -8.59
C MET A 36 -2.49 6.63 -9.78
N GLY A 37 -2.34 7.23 -10.96
CA GLY A 37 -1.92 6.54 -12.18
C GLY A 37 -0.53 5.93 -12.05
N GLU A 38 0.45 6.69 -11.55
CA GLU A 38 1.81 6.22 -11.31
C GLU A 38 1.82 5.04 -10.33
N LYS A 39 1.12 5.16 -9.20
CA LYS A 39 1.02 4.09 -8.21
C LYS A 39 0.38 2.83 -8.77
N CYS A 40 -0.62 2.95 -9.65
CA CYS A 40 -1.20 1.80 -10.33
C CYS A 40 -0.24 1.16 -11.33
N ALA A 41 0.51 1.94 -12.09
CA ALA A 41 1.53 1.39 -13.00
C ALA A 41 2.60 0.61 -12.22
N LEU A 42 3.14 1.20 -11.15
CA LEU A 42 4.10 0.53 -10.26
C LEU A 42 3.51 -0.72 -9.61
N SER A 43 2.23 -0.68 -9.22
CA SER A 43 1.53 -1.82 -8.67
C SER A 43 1.40 -2.97 -9.66
N LEU A 44 1.06 -2.70 -10.92
CA LEU A 44 0.93 -3.74 -11.94
C LEU A 44 2.27 -4.43 -12.22
N VAL A 45 3.34 -3.63 -12.36
CA VAL A 45 4.70 -4.16 -12.53
C VAL A 45 5.11 -4.98 -11.31
N GLY A 46 4.80 -4.50 -10.11
CA GLY A 46 5.05 -5.20 -8.86
C GLY A 46 4.34 -6.55 -8.78
N ILE A 47 3.05 -6.61 -9.11
CA ILE A 47 2.25 -7.85 -9.09
C ILE A 47 2.83 -8.86 -10.08
N LEU A 48 3.19 -8.42 -11.29
CA LEU A 48 3.82 -9.28 -12.30
C LEU A 48 5.15 -9.86 -11.81
N PHE A 49 6.01 -9.01 -11.24
CA PHE A 49 7.32 -9.44 -10.76
C PHE A 49 7.21 -10.39 -9.57
N ASN A 50 6.33 -10.07 -8.61
CA ASN A 50 6.04 -10.93 -7.46
C ASN A 50 5.44 -12.27 -7.91
N ALA A 51 4.53 -12.28 -8.88
CA ALA A 51 3.94 -13.51 -9.42
C ALA A 51 4.97 -14.39 -10.13
N ILE A 52 5.88 -13.79 -10.91
CA ILE A 52 7.01 -14.52 -11.53
C ILE A 52 7.90 -15.13 -10.45
N LEU A 53 8.23 -14.37 -9.41
CA LEU A 53 9.12 -14.82 -8.34
C LEU A 53 8.53 -16.01 -7.57
N VAL A 54 7.24 -15.97 -7.24
CA VAL A 54 6.52 -17.11 -6.65
C VAL A 54 6.49 -18.30 -7.62
N ALA A 55 6.17 -18.08 -8.89
CA ALA A 55 6.09 -19.16 -9.88
C ALA A 55 7.45 -19.84 -10.10
N THR A 56 8.54 -19.07 -10.11
CA THR A 56 9.91 -19.60 -10.22
C THR A 56 10.29 -20.41 -8.98
N THR A 57 9.97 -19.92 -7.78
CA THR A 57 10.25 -20.66 -6.54
C THR A 57 9.47 -21.98 -6.47
N VAL A 58 8.21 -22.00 -6.91
CA VAL A 58 7.39 -23.24 -6.93
C VAL A 58 7.88 -24.23 -8.00
N LYS A 59 8.34 -23.75 -9.16
CA LYS A 59 8.76 -24.62 -10.28
C LYS A 59 10.16 -25.19 -10.14
N LEU A 60 11.09 -24.50 -9.49
CA LEU A 60 12.47 -24.98 -9.34
C LEU A 60 12.66 -25.62 -7.96
N GLU A 61 12.56 -26.95 -7.88
CA GLU A 61 12.89 -27.71 -6.67
C GLU A 61 14.34 -27.50 -6.19
N LYS A 62 15.26 -27.20 -7.13
CA LYS A 62 16.65 -26.82 -6.79
C LYS A 62 16.77 -25.50 -6.02
N LEU A 63 15.70 -24.71 -5.93
CA LEU A 63 15.64 -23.46 -5.18
C LEU A 63 14.88 -23.60 -3.85
N HIS A 64 14.41 -24.79 -3.45
CA HIS A 64 13.77 -25.05 -2.14
C HIS A 64 14.79 -25.05 -0.97
N ASN A 65 15.55 -23.96 -0.85
CA ASN A 65 16.24 -23.64 0.39
C ASN A 65 15.31 -22.79 1.27
N SER A 66 15.39 -22.91 2.60
CA SER A 66 14.53 -22.19 3.55
C SER A 66 14.46 -20.69 3.26
N CYS A 67 15.59 -20.09 2.89
CA CYS A 67 15.68 -18.67 2.56
C CYS A 67 14.88 -18.28 1.29
N ASN A 68 14.84 -19.13 0.27
CA ASN A 68 14.08 -18.86 -0.95
C ASN A 68 12.57 -19.00 -0.75
N VAL A 69 12.15 -19.89 0.16
CA VAL A 69 10.75 -20.00 0.57
C VAL A 69 10.32 -18.74 1.34
N LEU A 70 11.19 -18.21 2.21
CA LEU A 70 10.95 -16.93 2.90
C LEU A 70 10.80 -15.77 1.91
N PHE A 71 11.63 -15.69 0.87
CA PHE A 71 11.49 -14.70 -0.21
C PHE A 71 10.18 -14.85 -1.00
N ALA A 72 9.74 -16.09 -1.26
CA ALA A 72 8.47 -16.31 -1.93
C ALA A 72 7.28 -15.91 -1.05
N LEU A 73 7.36 -16.17 0.25
CA LEU A 73 6.34 -15.74 1.21
C LEU A 73 6.28 -14.20 1.31
N ASP A 74 7.43 -13.54 1.38
CA ASP A 74 7.53 -12.08 1.39
C ASP A 74 6.94 -11.45 0.12
N SER A 75 7.27 -11.99 -1.06
CA SER A 75 6.71 -11.49 -2.33
C SER A 75 5.20 -11.72 -2.45
N MET A 76 4.65 -12.76 -1.81
CA MET A 76 3.19 -12.96 -1.71
C MET A 76 2.52 -11.87 -0.87
N PHE A 77 3.09 -11.51 0.29
CA PHE A 77 2.57 -10.41 1.12
C PHE A 77 2.71 -9.06 0.42
N LEU A 78 3.79 -8.86 -0.34
CA LEU A 78 4.00 -7.63 -1.11
C LEU A 78 3.00 -7.51 -2.27
N ALA A 79 2.67 -8.63 -2.94
CA ALA A 79 1.62 -8.67 -3.97
C ALA A 79 0.24 -8.32 -3.40
N LEU A 80 -0.10 -8.86 -2.21
CA LEU A 80 -1.34 -8.50 -1.51
C LEU A 80 -1.40 -7.02 -1.15
N PHE A 81 -0.29 -6.42 -0.72
CA PHE A 81 -0.20 -4.98 -0.45
C PHE A 81 -0.41 -4.14 -1.72
N GLN A 82 0.15 -4.57 -2.84
CA GLN A 82 0.03 -3.88 -4.13
C GLN A 82 -1.41 -3.88 -4.67
N LEU A 83 -2.30 -4.78 -4.25
CA LEU A 83 -3.71 -4.70 -4.65
C LEU A 83 -4.43 -3.46 -4.09
N ASN A 84 -3.92 -2.86 -3.01
CA ASN A 84 -4.55 -1.70 -2.37
C ASN A 84 -4.67 -0.45 -3.27
N PRO A 85 -3.60 0.05 -3.93
CA PRO A 85 -3.71 1.15 -4.88
C PRO A 85 -4.65 0.84 -6.07
N LEU A 86 -4.72 -0.43 -6.50
CA LEU A 86 -5.63 -0.85 -7.58
C LEU A 86 -7.10 -0.73 -7.15
N ILE A 87 -7.43 -1.19 -5.93
CA ILE A 87 -8.77 -1.07 -5.36
C ILE A 87 -9.13 0.41 -5.13
N THR A 88 -8.19 1.20 -4.62
CA THR A 88 -8.38 2.64 -4.40
C THR A 88 -8.66 3.37 -5.72
N LEU A 89 -7.95 3.03 -6.80
CA LEU A 89 -8.20 3.58 -8.13
C LEU A 89 -9.57 3.14 -8.68
N LEU A 90 -9.95 1.87 -8.49
CA LEU A 90 -11.25 1.38 -8.94
C LEU A 90 -12.41 2.15 -8.26
N ILE A 91 -12.31 2.39 -6.95
CA ILE A 91 -13.29 3.19 -6.20
C ILE A 91 -13.33 4.65 -6.71
N ALA A 92 -12.16 5.23 -6.99
CA ALA A 92 -12.05 6.58 -7.52
C ALA A 92 -12.67 6.70 -8.93
N VAL A 93 -12.47 5.71 -9.80
CA VAL A 93 -13.04 5.67 -11.16
C VAL A 93 -14.56 5.44 -11.12
N LEU A 94 -15.06 4.61 -10.20
CA LEU A 94 -16.49 4.37 -10.00
C LEU A 94 -17.23 5.58 -9.40
N GLY A 95 -16.51 6.62 -8.95
CA GLY A 95 -17.09 7.85 -8.42
C GLY A 95 -17.84 7.66 -7.09
N ILE A 96 -17.63 6.52 -6.40
CA ILE A 96 -18.29 6.19 -5.14
C ILE A 96 -17.59 6.99 -4.03
N ASN A 97 -18.08 8.20 -3.76
CA ASN A 97 -17.49 9.11 -2.77
C ASN A 97 -17.76 8.71 -1.31
N PHE A 98 -18.70 7.81 -1.05
CA PHE A 98 -19.07 7.37 0.30
C PHE A 98 -18.76 5.88 0.49
N VAL A 99 -17.49 5.57 0.78
CA VAL A 99 -17.14 4.27 1.34
C VAL A 99 -17.46 4.30 2.85
N PRO A 100 -18.27 3.36 3.38
CA PRO A 100 -18.56 3.31 4.80
C PRO A 100 -17.28 3.13 5.62
N ASN A 101 -17.15 3.87 6.73
CA ASN A 101 -15.93 3.90 7.56
C ASN A 101 -15.46 2.51 8.00
N SER A 102 -16.39 1.59 8.27
CA SER A 102 -16.08 0.20 8.63
C SER A 102 -15.30 -0.53 7.54
N THR A 103 -15.67 -0.31 6.28
CA THR A 103 -15.03 -0.94 5.12
C THR A 103 -13.67 -0.30 4.82
N CYS A 104 -13.56 1.03 5.00
CA CYS A 104 -12.29 1.74 4.87
C CYS A 104 -11.24 1.23 5.87
N PHE A 105 -11.66 1.00 7.13
CA PHE A 105 -10.76 0.44 8.14
C PHE A 105 -10.21 -0.93 7.74
N TYR A 106 -11.04 -1.83 7.22
CA TYR A 106 -10.56 -3.13 6.72
C TYR A 106 -9.63 -2.99 5.51
N PHE A 107 -9.98 -2.14 4.55
CA PHE A 107 -9.14 -1.89 3.38
C PHE A 107 -7.78 -1.30 3.74
N GLN A 108 -7.66 -0.58 4.85
CA GLN A 108 -6.39 -0.03 5.31
C GLN A 108 -5.65 -0.94 6.30
N ALA A 109 -6.37 -1.71 7.12
CA ALA A 109 -5.78 -2.65 8.06
C ALA A 109 -5.05 -3.80 7.34
N VAL A 110 -5.64 -4.36 6.28
CA VAL A 110 -5.04 -5.45 5.49
C VAL A 110 -3.68 -5.08 4.90
N PRO A 111 -3.50 -3.96 4.17
CA PRO A 111 -2.20 -3.58 3.63
C PRO A 111 -1.19 -3.23 4.71
N ILE A 112 -1.61 -2.57 5.81
CA ILE A 112 -0.70 -2.28 6.93
C ILE A 112 -0.18 -3.58 7.55
N PHE A 113 -1.07 -4.55 7.77
CA PHE A 113 -0.67 -5.87 8.27
C PHE A 113 0.28 -6.58 7.30
N SER A 114 -0.02 -6.56 6.00
CA SER A 114 0.83 -7.18 4.98
C SER A 114 2.23 -6.57 4.95
N LEU A 115 2.33 -5.23 5.07
CA LEU A 115 3.61 -4.52 5.10
C LEU A 115 4.42 -4.82 6.37
N LEU A 116 3.76 -4.91 7.53
CA LEU A 116 4.40 -5.30 8.79
C LEU A 116 4.97 -6.71 8.70
N MET A 117 4.18 -7.66 8.20
CA MET A 117 4.63 -9.05 8.01
C MET A 117 5.79 -9.15 7.03
N SER A 118 5.72 -8.44 5.90
CA SER A 118 6.82 -8.35 4.93
C SER A 118 8.10 -7.80 5.58
N SER A 119 7.99 -6.75 6.39
CA SER A 119 9.14 -6.17 7.12
C SER A 119 9.77 -7.17 8.09
N CYS A 120 8.96 -7.96 8.80
CA CYS A 120 9.46 -9.01 9.69
C CYS A 120 10.17 -10.13 8.91
N LEU A 121 9.62 -10.54 7.76
CA LEU A 121 10.23 -11.57 6.91
C LEU A 121 11.54 -11.08 6.30
N MET A 122 11.58 -9.85 5.80
CA MET A 122 12.82 -9.23 5.29
C MET A 122 13.92 -9.21 6.35
N PHE A 123 13.56 -8.90 7.59
CA PHE A 123 14.51 -8.92 8.71
C PHE A 123 15.03 -10.34 8.98
N GLN A 124 14.16 -11.35 8.99
CA GLN A 124 14.57 -12.76 9.17
C GLN A 124 15.48 -13.24 8.04
N ILE A 125 15.15 -12.92 6.78
CA ILE A 125 16.00 -13.20 5.62
C ILE A 125 17.39 -12.58 5.81
N GLY A 126 17.43 -11.31 6.24
CA GLY A 126 18.69 -10.62 6.51
C GLY A 126 19.52 -11.32 7.59
N LEU A 127 18.88 -11.77 8.67
CA LEU A 127 19.54 -12.53 9.73
C LEU A 127 20.06 -13.89 9.26
N GLU A 128 19.28 -14.65 8.49
CA GLU A 128 19.72 -15.93 7.93
C GLU A 128 20.95 -15.75 7.03
N ARG A 129 20.94 -14.71 6.18
CA ARG A 129 22.07 -14.40 5.30
C ARG A 129 23.30 -13.93 6.07
N LEU A 130 23.10 -13.11 7.10
CA LEU A 130 24.20 -12.67 7.96
C LEU A 130 24.81 -13.83 8.74
N ALA A 131 23.97 -14.71 9.31
CA ALA A 131 24.41 -15.90 10.02
C ALA A 131 25.24 -16.83 9.12
N ASN A 132 24.81 -17.04 7.88
CA ASN A 132 25.53 -17.87 6.91
C ASN A 132 26.89 -17.28 6.50
N VAL A 133 27.06 -15.95 6.52
CA VAL A 133 28.34 -15.29 6.23
C VAL A 133 29.25 -15.24 7.46
N LEU A 134 28.68 -14.99 8.64
CA LEU A 134 29.44 -14.80 9.89
C LEU A 134 29.91 -16.12 10.50
N LEU A 135 29.20 -17.22 10.25
CA LEU A 135 29.52 -18.56 10.74
C LEU A 135 29.87 -19.50 9.58
N PRO A 136 31.04 -19.35 8.94
CA PRO A 136 31.54 -20.29 7.93
C PRO A 136 31.84 -21.69 8.51
N ILE A 137 31.70 -21.89 9.83
CA ILE A 137 32.00 -23.11 10.57
C ILE A 137 30.85 -24.15 10.59
N TRP A 138 29.72 -23.85 9.96
CA TRP A 138 28.60 -24.81 9.74
C TRP A 138 28.48 -25.23 8.27
N SER A 139 29.55 -25.09 7.48
CA SER A 139 29.63 -25.60 6.10
C SER A 139 30.68 -26.72 5.96
N ASP A 140 30.60 -27.71 6.84
CA ASP A 140 31.14 -29.07 6.62
C ASP A 140 30.00 -30.08 6.81
#